data_AF-A0A9P5WSC8-F1
#
_entry.id   AF-A0A9P5WSC8-F1
#
_cell.length_a   1.000
_cell.length_b   1.000
_cell.length_c   1.000
_cell.angle_alpha   90.00
_cell.angle_beta   90.00
_cell.angle_gamma   90.00
#
_symmetry.space_group_name_H-M   'P 1'
#
loop_
_entity.id
_entity.type
_entity.pdbx_description
1 polymer ?
#
loop_
_entity_poly.entity_id
_entity_poly.type
_entity_poly.pdbx_seq_one_letter_code
_entity_poly.pdbx_strand_id
1 'polypeptide(L)'
;MAKSKYEYVKEFETDDKLLRNVYILVRVDGKGFHKFSAAHQFTKPNDVRALNLMNHAARSVMHELDDILLAFGESDEYSFLFRKSTDLYQRREAKIVSTVVSLFTSAYVYYWSDYFMDSKRPLYPPVFDGRAVLYPSEVEVKDYFAWRQADTHINNLFNTSFWALVEKGGLTPKAAEIRLSGTDSKDKNEMLFTEFNTNYSKLPAIFRKGSVLLREDVPKDSDKDAVIPTLPETLPGSIFANVVVATEADSVSDKVSPAPESEVSTATTNSETVKLKVEEIEKRRDTSNDKKRPNEDGDNEYDDDNSDDEAEESQSKDAESGNDGNENMNSSSEKKEKPAFKRMKKGVVIDHIDIIGEKFWTGRGAYILAPEKKKKMRSK
;
A
#
# COMPACT_ATOMS: atom_id res chain seq x y z
N MET A 1 21.16 -42.72 -4.30
CA MET A 1 20.95 -41.30 -3.90
C MET A 1 21.72 -40.39 -4.86
N ALA A 2 21.07 -39.78 -5.85
CA ALA A 2 21.76 -38.89 -6.80
C ALA A 2 21.80 -37.41 -6.32
N LYS A 3 20.76 -36.98 -5.59
CA LYS A 3 20.59 -35.58 -5.14
C LYS A 3 21.60 -35.14 -4.07
N SER A 4 22.01 -36.04 -3.18
CA SER A 4 22.91 -35.74 -2.06
C SER A 4 24.29 -35.25 -2.50
N LYS A 5 24.80 -35.68 -3.67
CA LYS A 5 26.06 -35.16 -4.25
C LYS A 5 26.05 -33.65 -4.46
N TYR A 6 24.88 -33.06 -4.66
CA TYR A 6 24.69 -31.64 -4.98
C TYR A 6 24.06 -30.85 -3.82
N GLU A 7 23.83 -31.47 -2.67
CA GLU A 7 23.08 -30.83 -1.58
C GLU A 7 23.86 -29.70 -0.89
N TYR A 8 25.20 -29.76 -0.92
CA TYR A 8 26.10 -28.74 -0.37
C TYR A 8 25.85 -27.32 -0.93
N VAL A 9 25.25 -27.18 -2.12
CA VAL A 9 24.97 -25.85 -2.70
C VAL A 9 23.94 -25.05 -1.88
N LYS A 10 23.12 -25.73 -1.06
CA LYS A 10 22.20 -25.06 -0.13
C LYS A 10 22.91 -24.33 1.00
N GLU A 11 24.14 -24.72 1.34
CA GLU A 11 24.92 -24.10 2.42
C GLU A 11 25.37 -22.67 2.06
N PHE A 12 25.21 -22.27 0.79
CA PHE A 12 25.41 -20.90 0.31
C PHE A 12 24.15 -20.02 0.42
N GLU A 13 23.00 -20.57 0.82
CA GLU A 13 21.80 -19.77 1.13
C GLU A 13 22.01 -19.02 2.46
N THR A 14 21.74 -17.71 2.48
CA THR A 14 21.88 -16.88 3.69
C THR A 14 20.63 -17.00 4.57
N ASP A 15 20.80 -17.05 5.90
CA ASP A 15 19.68 -17.00 6.84
C ASP A 15 19.23 -15.55 7.07
N ASP A 16 18.05 -15.21 6.55
CA ASP A 16 17.50 -13.85 6.45
C ASP A 16 16.35 -13.58 7.46
N LYS A 17 16.43 -14.19 8.64
CA LYS A 17 15.38 -14.07 9.67
C LYS A 17 15.39 -12.71 10.35
N LEU A 18 14.30 -11.97 10.20
CA LEU A 18 14.05 -10.70 10.87
C LEU A 18 13.84 -10.89 12.38
N LEU A 19 14.39 -9.96 13.17
CA LEU A 19 14.33 -9.94 14.64
C LEU A 19 12.88 -10.16 15.14
N ARG A 20 12.70 -10.90 16.25
CA ARG A 20 11.38 -11.19 16.84
C ARG A 20 10.84 -10.03 17.69
N ASN A 21 9.53 -10.00 17.92
CA ASN A 21 8.82 -9.02 18.77
C ASN A 21 8.95 -7.55 18.34
N VAL A 22 9.41 -7.28 17.12
CA VAL A 22 9.44 -5.96 16.49
C VAL A 22 8.48 -5.93 15.30
N TYR A 23 7.93 -4.77 15.00
CA TYR A 23 7.10 -4.56 13.81
C TYR A 23 7.96 -4.74 12.55
N ILE A 24 7.38 -5.34 11.52
CA ILE A 24 7.98 -5.37 10.18
C ILE A 24 7.14 -4.45 9.32
N LEU A 25 7.78 -3.46 8.71
CA LEU A 25 7.15 -2.62 7.70
C LEU A 25 7.74 -2.98 6.33
N VAL A 26 6.90 -3.41 5.40
CA VAL A 26 7.31 -3.68 4.01
C VAL A 26 6.83 -2.54 3.15
N ARG A 27 7.75 -1.80 2.54
CA ARG A 27 7.40 -0.82 1.50
C ARG A 27 7.62 -1.42 0.12
N VAL A 28 6.71 -1.09 -0.79
CA VAL A 28 6.69 -1.41 -2.22
C VAL A 28 6.73 -0.08 -2.99
N ASP A 29 7.53 0.03 -4.06
CA ASP A 29 7.79 1.31 -4.77
C ASP A 29 7.86 1.08 -6.30
N GLY A 30 7.23 1.97 -7.09
CA GLY A 30 7.08 1.84 -8.54
C GLY A 30 8.38 2.11 -9.32
N LYS A 31 9.03 1.05 -9.85
CA LYS A 31 10.31 1.19 -10.56
C LYS A 31 10.18 2.03 -11.84
N GLY A 32 10.61 3.29 -11.75
CA GLY A 32 10.60 4.23 -12.87
C GLY A 32 9.20 4.68 -13.28
N PHE A 33 8.26 4.74 -12.33
CA PHE A 33 6.84 4.96 -12.59
C PHE A 33 6.52 6.31 -13.25
N HIS A 34 7.41 7.31 -13.15
CA HIS A 34 7.31 8.53 -13.97
C HIS A 34 7.18 8.21 -15.47
N LYS A 35 8.04 7.33 -16.00
CA LYS A 35 7.99 6.87 -17.41
C LYS A 35 6.75 6.03 -17.69
N PHE A 36 6.33 5.21 -16.73
CA PHE A 36 5.11 4.40 -16.83
C PHE A 36 3.87 5.29 -16.95
N SER A 37 3.72 6.28 -16.07
CA SER A 37 2.61 7.23 -16.06
C SER A 37 2.53 8.05 -17.35
N ALA A 38 3.68 8.43 -17.93
CA ALA A 38 3.74 9.15 -19.20
C ALA A 38 3.33 8.26 -20.38
N ALA A 39 3.86 7.03 -20.46
CA ALA A 39 3.51 6.08 -21.52
C ALA A 39 2.01 5.70 -21.52
N HIS A 40 1.41 5.59 -20.33
CA HIS A 40 -0.01 5.25 -20.15
C HIS A 40 -0.93 6.49 -20.05
N GLN A 41 -0.40 7.69 -20.33
CA GLN A 41 -1.18 8.94 -20.38
C GLN A 41 -2.00 9.20 -19.11
N PHE A 42 -1.36 9.01 -17.94
CA PHE A 42 -1.99 9.30 -16.65
C PHE A 42 -2.27 10.79 -16.51
N THR A 43 -3.48 11.10 -16.04
CA THR A 43 -3.93 12.45 -15.69
C THR A 43 -2.95 13.10 -14.72
N LYS A 44 -2.66 14.39 -14.92
CA LYS A 44 -1.79 15.19 -14.05
C LYS A 44 -2.61 16.21 -13.26
N PRO A 45 -2.19 16.57 -12.02
CA PRO A 45 -1.09 15.98 -11.25
C PRO A 45 -1.34 14.52 -10.83
N ASN A 46 -2.60 14.11 -10.66
CA ASN A 46 -2.98 12.80 -10.12
C ASN A 46 -4.00 12.09 -11.02
N ASP A 47 -3.83 10.79 -11.23
CA ASP A 47 -4.82 9.94 -11.90
C ASP A 47 -5.56 9.06 -10.89
N VAL A 48 -6.85 9.35 -10.69
CA VAL A 48 -7.70 8.64 -9.72
C VAL A 48 -7.88 7.16 -10.06
N ARG A 49 -7.79 6.77 -11.34
CA ARG A 49 -7.86 5.37 -11.79
C ARG A 49 -6.64 4.60 -11.33
N ALA A 50 -5.46 5.20 -11.50
CA ALA A 50 -4.19 4.63 -11.06
C ALA A 50 -4.13 4.44 -9.54
N LEU A 51 -4.54 5.47 -8.77
CA LEU A 51 -4.55 5.40 -7.31
C LEU A 51 -5.57 4.37 -6.79
N ASN A 52 -6.76 4.29 -7.39
CA ASN A 52 -7.74 3.26 -7.02
C ASN A 52 -7.26 1.84 -7.38
N LEU A 53 -6.52 1.66 -8.47
CA LEU A 53 -5.87 0.39 -8.80
C LEU A 53 -4.78 0.01 -7.78
N MET A 54 -3.93 0.97 -7.36
CA MET A 54 -2.96 0.76 -6.27
C MET A 54 -3.65 0.32 -4.98
N ASN A 55 -4.76 0.98 -4.62
CA ASN A 55 -5.56 0.65 -3.44
C ASN A 55 -6.19 -0.75 -3.56
N HIS A 56 -6.63 -1.17 -4.75
CA HIS A 56 -7.17 -2.52 -4.97
C HIS A 56 -6.07 -3.60 -4.87
N ALA A 57 -4.87 -3.33 -5.40
CA ALA A 57 -3.72 -4.20 -5.23
C ALA A 57 -3.32 -4.34 -3.75
N ALA A 58 -3.23 -3.23 -3.01
CA ALA A 58 -2.96 -3.24 -1.57
C ALA A 58 -4.03 -3.98 -0.76
N ARG A 59 -5.32 -3.75 -1.08
CA ARG A 59 -6.45 -4.47 -0.47
C ARG A 59 -6.33 -5.98 -0.69
N SER A 60 -5.92 -6.41 -1.88
CA SER A 60 -5.68 -7.82 -2.20
C SER A 60 -4.54 -8.41 -1.37
N VAL A 61 -3.42 -7.69 -1.22
CA VAL A 61 -2.32 -8.08 -0.34
C VAL A 61 -2.78 -8.24 1.11
N MET A 62 -3.58 -7.30 1.63
CA MET A 62 -4.12 -7.41 2.99
C MET A 62 -5.14 -8.55 3.16
N HIS A 63 -5.93 -8.90 2.14
CA HIS A 63 -6.84 -10.04 2.24
C HIS A 63 -6.12 -11.38 2.29
N GLU A 64 -5.02 -11.56 1.56
CA GLU A 64 -4.22 -12.79 1.59
C GLU A 64 -3.32 -12.85 2.84
N LEU A 65 -2.75 -11.72 3.27
CA LEU A 65 -1.78 -11.65 4.38
C LEU A 65 -2.41 -11.04 5.63
N ASP A 66 -3.11 -11.88 6.40
CA ASP A 66 -3.83 -11.52 7.64
C ASP A 66 -2.96 -10.91 8.75
N ASP A 67 -1.63 -11.04 8.66
CA ASP A 67 -0.65 -10.48 9.60
C ASP A 67 -0.41 -8.97 9.43
N ILE A 68 -0.86 -8.37 8.32
CA ILE A 68 -0.81 -6.92 8.09
C ILE A 68 -1.94 -6.23 8.88
N LEU A 69 -1.62 -5.23 9.70
CA LEU A 69 -2.56 -4.49 10.56
C LEU A 69 -3.11 -3.21 9.91
N LEU A 70 -2.24 -2.55 9.13
CA LEU A 70 -2.41 -1.24 8.51
C LEU A 70 -1.61 -1.23 7.19
N ALA A 71 -2.13 -0.58 6.17
CA ALA A 71 -1.32 -0.20 5.02
C ALA A 71 -1.59 1.26 4.58
N PHE A 72 -0.57 1.94 4.06
CA PHE A 72 -0.64 3.32 3.59
C PHE A 72 -0.08 3.42 2.17
N GLY A 73 -0.76 4.15 1.28
CA GLY A 73 -0.33 4.38 -0.11
C GLY A 73 -0.31 5.84 -0.52
N GLU A 74 0.75 6.22 -1.24
CA GLU A 74 0.97 7.51 -1.89
C GLU A 74 1.49 7.25 -3.30
N SER A 75 1.03 8.00 -4.32
CA SER A 75 1.57 7.95 -5.68
C SER A 75 1.70 6.51 -6.24
N ASP A 76 2.94 6.01 -6.28
CA ASP A 76 3.39 4.73 -6.77
C ASP A 76 4.08 3.87 -5.68
N GLU A 77 4.00 4.28 -4.41
CA GLU A 77 4.45 3.51 -3.24
C GLU A 77 3.30 3.01 -2.35
N TYR A 78 3.55 1.90 -1.64
CA TYR A 78 2.65 1.33 -0.64
C TYR A 78 3.43 0.68 0.51
N SER A 79 3.06 1.00 1.75
CA SER A 79 3.69 0.49 2.97
C SER A 79 2.73 -0.37 3.78
N PHE A 80 3.16 -1.58 4.14
CA PHE A 80 2.38 -2.59 4.85
C PHE A 80 3.00 -2.87 6.23
N LEU A 81 2.27 -2.58 7.31
CA LEU A 81 2.71 -2.84 8.69
C LEU A 81 2.24 -4.23 9.16
N PHE A 82 3.17 -5.13 9.42
CA PHE A 82 2.90 -6.44 10.03
C PHE A 82 2.94 -6.36 11.56
N ARG A 83 2.08 -7.12 12.23
CA ARG A 83 2.06 -7.23 13.69
C ARG A 83 3.40 -7.73 14.26
N LYS A 84 3.84 -7.17 15.39
CA LYS A 84 5.13 -7.49 16.02
C LYS A 84 5.35 -8.98 16.33
N SER A 85 4.28 -9.74 16.56
CA SER A 85 4.31 -11.18 16.83
C SER A 85 4.35 -12.09 15.60
N THR A 86 4.31 -11.54 14.36
CA THR A 86 4.20 -12.38 13.15
C THR A 86 5.29 -13.45 13.08
N ASP A 87 4.89 -14.69 12.84
CA ASP A 87 5.78 -15.81 12.50
C ASP A 87 5.65 -16.17 10.99
N LEU A 88 5.03 -15.29 10.18
CA LEU A 88 4.82 -15.50 8.74
C LEU A 88 6.13 -15.86 8.03
N TYR A 89 6.12 -16.96 7.29
CA TYR A 89 7.30 -17.54 6.62
C TYR A 89 8.55 -17.73 7.50
N GLN A 90 8.36 -17.89 8.83
CA GLN A 90 9.41 -17.94 9.85
C GLN A 90 10.23 -16.64 9.95
N ARG A 91 9.60 -15.50 9.63
CA ARG A 91 10.20 -14.14 9.59
C ARG A 91 11.35 -13.99 8.58
N ARG A 92 11.45 -14.84 7.57
CA ARG A 92 12.43 -14.72 6.48
C ARG A 92 12.12 -13.52 5.59
N GLU A 93 13.01 -12.54 5.55
CA GLU A 93 12.84 -11.27 4.86
C GLU A 93 12.50 -11.46 3.38
N ALA A 94 13.32 -12.23 2.65
CA ALA A 94 13.17 -12.45 1.22
C ALA A 94 11.81 -13.10 0.91
N LYS A 95 11.29 -13.98 1.79
CA LYS A 95 9.96 -14.57 1.61
C LYS A 95 8.84 -13.58 1.87
N ILE A 96 8.92 -12.76 2.92
CA ILE A 96 7.92 -11.73 3.21
C ILE A 96 7.89 -10.69 2.08
N VAL A 97 9.04 -10.08 1.77
CA VAL A 97 9.15 -9.02 0.75
C VAL A 97 8.75 -9.53 -0.63
N SER A 98 9.30 -10.66 -1.10
CA SER A 98 8.95 -11.18 -2.44
C SER A 98 7.48 -11.58 -2.56
N THR A 99 6.85 -12.08 -1.50
CA THR A 99 5.42 -12.41 -1.52
C THR A 99 4.57 -11.15 -1.63
N VAL A 100 4.85 -10.13 -0.80
CA VAL A 100 4.14 -8.84 -0.85
C VAL A 100 4.28 -8.18 -2.23
N VAL A 101 5.51 -8.04 -2.74
CA VAL A 101 5.78 -7.41 -4.05
C VAL A 101 5.18 -8.20 -5.20
N SER A 102 5.29 -9.54 -5.18
CA SER A 102 4.73 -10.41 -6.23
C SER A 102 3.21 -10.33 -6.27
N LEU A 103 2.55 -10.44 -5.11
CA LEU A 103 1.09 -10.35 -5.02
C LEU A 103 0.58 -8.96 -5.39
N PHE A 104 1.26 -7.89 -4.95
CA PHE A 104 0.93 -6.51 -5.31
C PHE A 104 1.04 -6.29 -6.84
N THR A 105 2.16 -6.67 -7.43
CA THR A 105 2.41 -6.53 -8.88
C THR A 105 1.41 -7.36 -9.69
N SER A 106 1.14 -8.60 -9.25
CA SER A 106 0.15 -9.49 -9.87
C SER A 106 -1.25 -8.88 -9.83
N ALA A 107 -1.70 -8.41 -8.66
CA ALA A 107 -3.00 -7.76 -8.50
C ALA A 107 -3.12 -6.46 -9.32
N TYR A 108 -2.06 -5.65 -9.37
CA TYR A 108 -2.03 -4.42 -10.19
C TYR A 108 -2.23 -4.71 -11.68
N VAL A 109 -1.61 -5.79 -12.21
CA VAL A 109 -1.80 -6.20 -13.60
C VAL A 109 -3.17 -6.87 -13.81
N TYR A 110 -3.62 -7.68 -12.84
CA TYR A 110 -4.86 -8.45 -12.91
C TYR A 110 -6.11 -7.56 -12.93
N TYR A 111 -6.18 -6.56 -12.04
CA TYR A 111 -7.30 -5.62 -11.96
C TYR A 111 -7.15 -4.40 -12.89
N TRP A 112 -6.09 -4.32 -13.71
CA TRP A 112 -5.84 -3.17 -14.57
C TRP A 112 -7.03 -2.81 -15.47
N SER A 113 -7.67 -3.82 -16.08
CA SER A 113 -8.82 -3.64 -16.99
C SER A 113 -10.04 -3.00 -16.34
N ASP A 114 -10.16 -3.10 -15.01
CA ASP A 114 -11.33 -2.64 -14.26
C ASP A 114 -11.27 -1.13 -14.04
N TYR A 115 -10.07 -0.54 -14.11
CA TYR A 115 -9.82 0.90 -13.95
C TYR A 115 -9.43 1.59 -15.27
N PHE A 116 -8.80 0.86 -16.19
CA PHE A 116 -8.36 1.35 -17.49
C PHE A 116 -9.11 0.64 -18.63
N MET A 117 -10.41 0.94 -18.74
CA MET A 117 -11.32 0.30 -19.71
C MET A 117 -10.82 0.39 -21.17
N ASP A 118 -10.10 1.47 -21.51
CA ASP A 118 -9.54 1.71 -22.85
C ASP A 118 -8.38 0.76 -23.21
N SER A 119 -7.72 0.15 -22.22
CA SER A 119 -6.61 -0.78 -22.44
C SER A 119 -6.71 -1.98 -21.51
N LYS A 120 -7.04 -3.16 -22.06
CA LYS A 120 -7.22 -4.43 -21.33
C LYS A 120 -5.99 -4.91 -20.54
N ARG A 121 -4.82 -4.29 -20.71
CA ARG A 121 -3.58 -4.54 -19.97
C ARG A 121 -2.66 -3.30 -20.02
N PRO A 122 -1.64 -3.22 -19.14
CA PRO A 122 -0.54 -2.27 -19.32
C PRO A 122 0.15 -2.46 -20.69
N LEU A 123 0.68 -1.37 -21.26
CA LEU A 123 1.48 -1.37 -22.49
C LEU A 123 2.76 -2.20 -22.32
N TYR A 124 3.34 -2.18 -21.14
CA TYR A 124 4.44 -3.04 -20.71
C TYR A 124 4.30 -3.40 -19.22
N PRO A 125 4.87 -4.52 -18.75
CA PRO A 125 4.71 -4.94 -17.36
C PRO A 125 5.24 -3.89 -16.37
N PRO A 126 4.44 -3.45 -15.38
CA PRO A 126 4.94 -2.67 -14.27
C PRO A 126 5.89 -3.52 -13.42
N VAL A 127 6.85 -2.87 -12.77
CA VAL A 127 7.79 -3.50 -11.86
C VAL A 127 7.79 -2.67 -10.58
N PHE A 128 7.69 -3.35 -9.44
CA PHE A 128 7.81 -2.73 -8.14
C PHE A 128 9.06 -3.26 -7.44
N ASP A 129 9.76 -2.39 -6.71
CA ASP A 129 10.74 -2.78 -5.71
C ASP A 129 10.02 -3.19 -4.41
N GLY A 130 10.76 -3.77 -3.46
CA GLY A 130 10.29 -3.78 -2.09
C GLY A 130 11.43 -3.99 -1.09
N ARG A 131 11.19 -3.53 0.14
CA ARG A 131 12.16 -3.60 1.25
C ARG A 131 11.44 -3.78 2.57
N ALA A 132 12.04 -4.54 3.50
CA ALA A 132 11.58 -4.59 4.89
C ALA A 132 12.37 -3.59 5.74
N VAL A 133 11.69 -2.99 6.73
CA VAL A 133 12.29 -2.17 7.78
C VAL A 133 11.72 -2.64 9.11
N LEU A 134 12.54 -2.67 10.16
CA LEU A 134 12.14 -3.13 11.49
C LEU A 134 11.99 -1.94 12.44
N TYR A 135 10.85 -1.87 13.12
CA TYR A 135 10.57 -0.84 14.12
C TYR A 135 10.34 -1.48 15.49
N PRO A 136 11.12 -1.10 16.52
CA PRO A 136 11.11 -1.79 17.81
C PRO A 136 9.91 -1.41 18.68
N SER A 137 9.43 -0.17 18.59
CA SER A 137 8.31 0.33 19.40
C SER A 137 7.18 0.88 18.53
N GLU A 138 6.15 1.38 19.21
CA GLU A 138 4.98 2.00 18.59
C GLU A 138 5.27 3.46 18.18
N VAL A 139 6.29 4.09 18.74
CA VAL A 139 6.70 5.47 18.43
C VAL A 139 7.24 5.54 17.00
N GLU A 140 8.25 4.72 16.66
CA GLU A 140 8.85 4.78 15.32
C GLU A 140 7.86 4.33 14.22
N VAL A 141 6.85 3.53 14.57
CA VAL A 141 5.74 3.20 13.67
C VAL A 141 4.85 4.41 13.40
N LYS A 142 4.45 5.17 14.44
CA LYS A 142 3.70 6.42 14.26
C LYS A 142 4.49 7.41 13.42
N ASP A 143 5.75 7.65 13.78
CA ASP A 143 6.65 8.59 13.11
C ASP A 143 6.85 8.23 11.65
N TYR A 144 6.99 6.93 11.32
CA TYR A 144 7.08 6.46 9.94
C TYR A 144 5.84 6.84 9.12
N PHE A 145 4.63 6.57 9.64
CA PHE A 145 3.39 6.87 8.91
C PHE A 145 3.11 8.38 8.84
N ALA A 146 3.46 9.13 9.90
CA ALA A 146 3.40 10.59 9.88
C ALA A 146 4.37 11.17 8.84
N TRP A 147 5.60 10.67 8.76
CA TRP A 147 6.59 11.05 7.73
C TRP A 147 6.08 10.78 6.31
N ARG A 148 5.45 9.62 6.08
CA ARG A 148 4.87 9.29 4.78
C ARG A 148 3.70 10.21 4.41
N GLN A 149 2.78 10.48 5.33
CA GLN A 149 1.67 11.39 5.03
C GLN A 149 2.11 12.86 4.88
N ALA A 150 3.16 13.29 5.60
CA ALA A 150 3.78 14.60 5.41
C ALA A 150 4.43 14.74 4.02
N ASP A 151 5.11 13.69 3.54
CA ASP A 151 5.64 13.64 2.16
C ASP A 151 4.51 13.74 1.13
N THR A 152 3.41 13.01 1.33
CA THR A 152 2.20 13.13 0.49
C THR A 152 1.69 14.57 0.42
N HIS A 153 1.64 15.28 1.55
CA HIS A 153 1.22 16.68 1.60
C HIS A 153 2.15 17.60 0.79
N ILE A 154 3.47 17.42 0.91
CA ILE A 154 4.50 18.21 0.22
C ILE A 154 4.48 17.92 -1.28
N ASN A 155 4.57 16.64 -1.66
CA ASN A 155 4.60 16.18 -3.04
C ASN A 155 3.32 16.55 -3.79
N ASN A 156 2.15 16.35 -3.21
CA ASN A 156 0.88 16.68 -3.87
C ASN A 156 0.70 18.21 -4.02
N LEU A 157 1.09 19.02 -3.03
CA LEU A 157 1.03 20.49 -3.15
C LEU A 157 1.99 21.00 -4.24
N PHE A 158 3.23 20.50 -4.27
CA PHE A 158 4.20 20.83 -5.31
C PHE A 158 3.69 20.42 -6.70
N ASN A 159 3.29 19.16 -6.88
CA ASN A 159 2.81 18.64 -8.16
C ASN A 159 1.55 19.37 -8.65
N THR A 160 0.60 19.67 -7.75
CA THR A 160 -0.61 20.44 -8.11
C THR A 160 -0.24 21.84 -8.61
N SER A 161 0.68 22.53 -7.92
CA SER A 161 1.15 23.86 -8.31
C SER A 161 1.92 23.82 -9.64
N PHE A 162 2.79 22.82 -9.81
CA PHE A 162 3.59 22.62 -11.01
C PHE A 162 2.72 22.37 -12.25
N TRP A 163 1.77 21.43 -12.17
CA TRP A 163 0.89 21.13 -13.30
C TRP A 163 -0.14 22.24 -13.56
N ALA A 164 -0.56 23.00 -12.55
CA ALA A 164 -1.34 24.22 -12.78
C ALA A 164 -0.56 25.27 -13.60
N LEU A 165 0.71 25.51 -13.25
CA LEU A 165 1.59 26.41 -14.02
C LEU A 165 1.82 25.93 -15.46
N VAL A 166 1.98 24.63 -15.68
CA VAL A 166 2.22 24.05 -17.02
C VAL A 166 0.95 24.04 -17.87
N GLU A 167 -0.15 23.47 -17.36
CA GLU A 167 -1.37 23.24 -18.15
C GLU A 167 -2.29 24.47 -18.24
N LYS A 168 -2.46 25.22 -17.13
CA LYS A 168 -3.31 26.41 -17.09
C LYS A 168 -2.51 27.70 -17.34
N GLY A 169 -1.30 27.78 -16.79
CA GLY A 169 -0.40 28.93 -16.97
C GLY A 169 0.37 28.93 -18.30
N GLY A 170 0.45 27.79 -18.99
CA GLY A 170 1.20 27.66 -20.25
C GLY A 170 2.72 27.73 -20.09
N LEU A 171 3.26 27.58 -18.88
CA LEU A 171 4.71 27.58 -18.65
C LEU A 171 5.35 26.29 -19.16
N THR A 172 6.59 26.38 -19.63
CA THR A 172 7.39 25.18 -19.86
C THR A 172 7.73 24.50 -18.52
N PRO A 173 7.92 23.16 -18.47
CA PRO A 173 8.28 22.44 -17.25
C PRO A 173 9.45 23.08 -16.48
N LYS A 174 10.50 23.49 -17.19
CA LYS A 174 11.67 24.16 -16.59
C LYS A 174 11.35 25.55 -16.03
N ALA A 175 10.44 26.30 -16.65
CA ALA A 175 10.02 27.60 -16.12
C ALA A 175 9.12 27.45 -14.88
N ALA A 176 8.25 26.43 -14.85
CA ALA A 176 7.44 26.10 -13.68
C ALA A 176 8.30 25.65 -12.48
N GLU A 177 9.31 24.82 -12.72
CA GLU A 177 10.30 24.40 -11.71
C GLU A 177 11.05 25.61 -11.12
N ILE A 178 11.57 26.51 -11.97
CA ILE A 178 12.25 27.74 -11.52
C ILE A 178 11.31 28.65 -10.72
N ARG A 179 10.03 28.78 -11.10
CA ARG A 179 9.04 29.59 -10.37
C ARG A 179 8.69 29.00 -9.00
N LEU A 180 8.72 27.68 -8.86
CA LEU A 180 8.45 26.99 -7.59
C LEU A 180 9.69 26.87 -6.68
N SER A 181 10.89 26.99 -7.23
CA SER A 181 12.16 26.91 -6.49
C SER A 181 12.23 27.97 -5.39
N GLY A 182 12.39 27.54 -4.14
CA GLY A 182 12.50 28.43 -2.98
C GLY A 182 11.18 28.95 -2.41
N THR A 183 10.04 28.62 -3.02
CA THR A 183 8.71 28.95 -2.46
C THR A 183 8.36 28.05 -1.27
N ASP A 184 7.59 28.57 -0.30
CA ASP A 184 7.06 27.81 0.83
C ASP A 184 5.69 27.17 0.51
N SER A 185 5.00 26.63 1.52
CA SER A 185 3.66 26.04 1.34
C SER A 185 2.54 27.08 1.26
N LYS A 186 2.70 28.28 1.83
CA LYS A 186 1.73 29.38 1.76
C LYS A 186 1.75 29.99 0.36
N ASP A 187 2.93 30.29 -0.18
CA ASP A 187 3.17 30.79 -1.54
C ASP A 187 2.45 29.92 -2.60
N LYS A 188 2.59 28.60 -2.49
CA LYS A 188 1.97 27.63 -3.41
C LYS A 188 0.45 27.63 -3.32
N ASN A 189 -0.09 27.74 -2.10
CA ASN A 189 -1.54 27.82 -1.89
C ASN A 189 -2.11 29.15 -2.40
N GLU A 190 -1.41 30.27 -2.17
CA GLU A 190 -1.81 31.59 -2.67
C GLU A 190 -1.77 31.65 -4.20
N MET A 191 -0.71 31.16 -4.84
CA MET A 191 -0.61 31.04 -6.30
C MET A 191 -1.74 30.17 -6.89
N LEU A 192 -1.99 28.99 -6.32
CA LEU A 192 -3.09 28.11 -6.75
C LEU A 192 -4.45 28.80 -6.67
N PHE A 193 -4.68 29.61 -5.62
CA PHE A 193 -5.93 30.32 -5.42
C PHE A 193 -6.07 31.56 -6.33
N THR A 194 -5.04 32.40 -6.39
CA THR A 194 -5.06 33.70 -7.09
C THR A 194 -4.95 33.57 -8.60
N GLU A 195 -4.01 32.75 -9.11
CA GLU A 195 -3.77 32.60 -10.55
C GLU A 195 -4.70 31.57 -11.19
N PHE A 196 -5.09 30.53 -10.44
CA PHE A 196 -5.80 29.36 -10.99
C PHE A 196 -7.15 29.04 -10.36
N ASN A 197 -7.65 29.89 -9.46
CA ASN A 197 -8.91 29.72 -8.72
C ASN A 197 -9.09 28.31 -8.13
N THR A 198 -7.98 27.72 -7.68
CA THR A 198 -7.89 26.32 -7.23
C THR A 198 -7.61 26.29 -5.72
N ASN A 199 -8.64 26.01 -4.93
CA ASN A 199 -8.48 25.87 -3.48
C ASN A 199 -7.96 24.46 -3.13
N TYR A 200 -6.70 24.36 -2.70
CA TYR A 200 -6.05 23.10 -2.35
C TYR A 200 -6.83 22.31 -1.29
N SER A 201 -7.30 22.96 -0.23
CA SER A 201 -8.06 22.33 0.86
C SER A 201 -9.39 21.70 0.42
N LYS A 202 -9.92 22.06 -0.75
CA LYS A 202 -11.11 21.45 -1.37
C LYS A 202 -10.80 20.28 -2.32
N LEU A 203 -9.53 19.97 -2.59
CA LEU A 203 -9.17 18.81 -3.40
C LEU A 203 -9.56 17.49 -2.71
N PRO A 204 -9.88 16.43 -3.48
CA PRO A 204 -10.18 15.10 -2.95
C PRO A 204 -9.15 14.62 -1.92
N ALA A 205 -9.64 14.04 -0.82
CA ALA A 205 -8.80 13.61 0.30
C ALA A 205 -7.75 12.56 -0.13
N ILE A 206 -8.09 11.67 -1.07
CA ILE A 206 -7.17 10.67 -1.66
C ILE A 206 -5.87 11.28 -2.22
N PHE A 207 -5.92 12.47 -2.81
CA PHE A 207 -4.74 13.14 -3.34
C PHE A 207 -3.93 13.83 -2.25
N ARG A 208 -4.61 14.39 -1.25
CA ARG A 208 -3.95 15.18 -0.20
C ARG A 208 -3.40 14.33 0.93
N LYS A 209 -4.09 13.27 1.32
CA LYS A 209 -3.84 12.47 2.54
C LYS A 209 -3.35 11.05 2.23
N GLY A 210 -3.29 10.66 0.95
CA GLY A 210 -3.01 9.28 0.57
C GLY A 210 -4.18 8.34 0.88
N SER A 211 -3.89 7.04 0.93
CA SER A 211 -4.89 5.99 1.13
C SER A 211 -4.52 5.08 2.31
N VAL A 212 -5.37 5.05 3.32
CA VAL A 212 -5.20 4.30 4.59
C VAL A 212 -6.09 3.06 4.56
N LEU A 213 -5.51 1.88 4.72
CA LEU A 213 -6.23 0.61 4.73
C LEU A 213 -6.18 -0.03 6.12
N LEU A 214 -7.36 -0.31 6.66
CA LEU A 214 -7.58 -0.79 8.02
C LEU A 214 -8.36 -2.11 8.01
N ARG A 215 -8.19 -2.92 9.06
CA ARG A 215 -9.03 -4.11 9.28
C ARG A 215 -10.15 -3.80 10.25
N GLU A 216 -11.39 -3.87 9.78
CA GLU A 216 -12.57 -3.56 10.57
C GLU A 216 -13.63 -4.66 10.46
N ASP A 217 -14.50 -4.75 11.46
CA ASP A 217 -15.67 -5.63 11.40
C ASP A 217 -16.75 -4.97 10.52
N VAL A 218 -16.95 -5.51 9.32
CA VAL A 218 -17.95 -5.06 8.35
C VAL A 218 -19.17 -5.99 8.35
N PRO A 219 -20.40 -5.50 8.05
CA PRO A 219 -21.57 -6.37 7.92
C PRO A 219 -21.37 -7.44 6.84
N LYS A 220 -21.84 -8.67 7.06
CA LYS A 220 -21.78 -9.72 6.02
C LYS A 220 -22.59 -9.40 4.77
N ASP A 221 -23.66 -8.63 4.93
CA ASP A 221 -24.66 -8.35 3.89
C ASP A 221 -24.46 -6.97 3.23
N SER A 222 -23.31 -6.31 3.43
CA SER A 222 -22.92 -5.16 2.59
C SER A 222 -22.55 -5.68 1.21
N ASP A 223 -23.48 -5.52 0.26
CA ASP A 223 -23.43 -6.16 -1.06
C ASP A 223 -22.26 -5.63 -1.92
N LYS A 224 -21.49 -6.56 -2.49
CA LYS A 224 -20.53 -6.42 -3.60
C LYS A 224 -19.68 -5.14 -3.67
N ASP A 225 -18.60 -5.13 -2.90
CA ASP A 225 -17.30 -4.94 -3.57
C ASP A 225 -16.80 -6.33 -4.00
N ALA A 226 -16.17 -6.41 -5.18
CA ALA A 226 -15.82 -7.68 -5.82
C ALA A 226 -15.17 -8.68 -4.84
N VAL A 227 -15.60 -9.94 -4.93
CA VAL A 227 -14.88 -11.06 -4.29
C VAL A 227 -13.50 -11.11 -4.94
N ILE A 228 -12.53 -10.44 -4.31
CA ILE A 228 -11.11 -10.67 -4.56
C ILE A 228 -10.93 -12.18 -4.39
N PRO A 229 -10.50 -12.92 -5.43
CA PRO A 229 -10.31 -14.36 -5.32
C PRO A 229 -9.08 -14.64 -4.43
N THR A 230 -9.27 -14.59 -3.12
CA THR A 230 -8.34 -15.19 -2.16
C THR A 230 -8.16 -16.64 -2.52
N LEU A 231 -6.94 -17.17 -2.40
CA LEU A 231 -6.68 -18.57 -2.69
C LEU A 231 -7.68 -19.46 -1.95
N PRO A 232 -8.43 -20.34 -2.63
CA PRO A 232 -9.27 -21.30 -1.93
C PRO A 232 -8.38 -22.18 -1.05
N GLU A 233 -8.61 -22.21 0.26
CA GLU A 233 -7.87 -23.07 1.21
C GLU A 233 -7.91 -24.56 0.82
N THR A 234 -8.81 -24.93 -0.10
CA THR A 234 -8.93 -26.26 -0.70
C THR A 234 -8.96 -26.19 -2.22
N LEU A 235 -7.78 -26.07 -2.85
CA LEU A 235 -7.64 -26.50 -4.25
C LEU A 235 -7.90 -28.02 -4.34
N PRO A 236 -8.83 -28.48 -5.19
CA PRO A 236 -9.05 -29.92 -5.40
C PRO A 236 -7.81 -30.51 -6.08
N GLY A 237 -6.99 -31.18 -5.28
CA GLY A 237 -5.66 -31.66 -5.67
C GLY A 237 -4.69 -31.78 -4.48
N SER A 238 -4.92 -31.05 -3.38
CA SER A 238 -4.19 -31.23 -2.12
C SER A 238 -4.70 -32.46 -1.36
N ILE A 239 -4.43 -33.65 -1.88
CA ILE A 239 -4.58 -34.89 -1.12
C ILE A 239 -3.33 -35.04 -0.25
N PHE A 240 -3.54 -35.10 1.06
CA PHE A 240 -2.52 -35.48 2.04
C PHE A 240 -1.81 -36.76 1.58
N ALA A 241 -0.48 -36.73 1.51
CA ALA A 241 0.33 -37.88 1.11
C ALA A 241 0.29 -38.98 2.17
N ASN A 242 -0.81 -39.74 2.21
CA ASN A 242 -0.88 -41.00 2.91
C ASN A 242 -0.04 -42.03 2.15
N VAL A 243 1.03 -42.47 2.80
CA VAL A 243 1.89 -43.56 2.34
C VAL A 243 1.06 -44.83 2.17
N VAL A 244 1.00 -45.36 0.94
CA VAL A 244 0.62 -46.75 0.67
C VAL A 244 1.68 -47.36 -0.24
N VAL A 245 2.05 -48.60 0.06
CA VAL A 245 3.20 -49.32 -0.49
C VAL A 245 2.89 -49.90 -1.88
N ALA A 246 3.92 -50.06 -2.71
CA ALA A 246 3.84 -50.58 -4.07
C ALA A 246 3.44 -52.07 -4.15
N THR A 247 2.80 -52.45 -5.26
CA THR A 247 2.83 -53.78 -5.89
C THR A 247 2.80 -53.62 -7.43
N GLU A 248 3.06 -54.70 -8.17
CA GLU A 248 3.77 -54.66 -9.46
C GLU A 248 2.92 -54.87 -10.74
N ALA A 249 3.52 -54.47 -11.86
CA ALA A 249 3.52 -55.07 -13.22
C ALA A 249 2.23 -55.61 -13.89
N ASP A 250 1.89 -55.04 -15.05
CA ASP A 250 1.96 -55.64 -16.41
C ASP A 250 1.32 -54.65 -17.41
N SER A 251 1.48 -54.67 -18.74
CA SER A 251 2.57 -54.84 -19.72
C SER A 251 1.92 -54.63 -21.11
N VAL A 252 2.67 -54.82 -22.21
CA VAL A 252 2.22 -54.81 -23.63
C VAL A 252 2.14 -53.42 -24.33
N SER A 253 2.37 -53.46 -25.64
CA SER A 253 2.95 -52.42 -26.51
C SER A 253 1.96 -51.84 -27.53
N ASP A 254 2.32 -50.72 -28.18
CA ASP A 254 2.74 -50.81 -29.59
C ASP A 254 3.48 -49.56 -30.13
N LYS A 255 4.16 -49.77 -31.26
CA LYS A 255 5.16 -48.88 -31.88
C LYS A 255 4.53 -47.97 -32.95
N VAL A 256 5.20 -46.84 -33.27
CA VAL A 256 5.74 -46.50 -34.62
C VAL A 256 6.45 -45.13 -34.59
N SER A 257 7.55 -45.04 -35.34
CA SER A 257 8.44 -43.88 -35.61
C SER A 257 9.27 -44.23 -36.88
N PRO A 258 10.01 -43.31 -37.53
CA PRO A 258 9.86 -41.85 -37.70
C PRO A 258 10.22 -41.35 -39.15
N ALA A 259 10.42 -40.02 -39.32
CA ALA A 259 11.31 -39.37 -40.33
C ALA A 259 10.74 -39.25 -41.80
N PRO A 260 11.29 -38.37 -42.68
CA PRO A 260 12.61 -37.72 -42.66
C PRO A 260 12.69 -36.19 -42.82
N GLU A 261 13.93 -35.69 -42.70
CA GLU A 261 14.41 -34.31 -42.83
C GLU A 261 14.78 -33.94 -44.29
N SER A 262 15.03 -32.65 -44.57
CA SER A 262 15.81 -32.23 -45.75
C SER A 262 16.56 -30.90 -45.57
N GLU A 263 17.88 -30.95 -45.79
CA GLU A 263 18.87 -29.87 -45.92
C GLU A 263 18.90 -29.25 -47.36
N VAL A 264 19.55 -28.13 -47.72
CA VAL A 264 20.21 -26.97 -47.04
C VAL A 264 20.40 -25.85 -48.09
N SER A 265 20.44 -24.55 -47.71
CA SER A 265 21.37 -23.60 -48.37
C SER A 265 21.56 -22.26 -47.63
N THR A 266 22.78 -21.73 -47.70
CA THR A 266 23.32 -20.53 -47.05
C THR A 266 23.29 -19.27 -47.92
N ALA A 267 23.24 -18.09 -47.30
CA ALA A 267 23.83 -16.85 -47.86
C ALA A 267 24.31 -15.90 -46.75
N THR A 268 25.47 -15.28 -46.96
CA THR A 268 26.22 -14.47 -45.96
C THR A 268 26.37 -13.03 -46.43
N THR A 269 26.17 -12.04 -45.55
CA THR A 269 26.73 -10.68 -45.72
C THR A 269 27.08 -10.04 -44.37
N ASN A 270 28.28 -9.46 -44.29
CA ASN A 270 28.83 -8.75 -43.12
C ASN A 270 28.40 -7.29 -43.06
N SER A 271 28.40 -6.72 -41.84
CA SER A 271 28.92 -5.39 -41.45
C SER A 271 28.38 -5.11 -40.03
N GLU A 272 29.14 -5.22 -38.94
CA GLU A 272 30.27 -4.36 -38.54
C GLU A 272 30.02 -2.86 -38.77
N THR A 273 29.32 -2.23 -37.81
CA THR A 273 29.59 -0.87 -37.35
C THR A 273 28.84 -0.59 -36.04
N VAL A 274 29.29 0.44 -35.29
CA VAL A 274 28.67 0.94 -34.03
C VAL A 274 28.78 0.01 -32.80
N LYS A 275 29.93 -0.64 -32.61
CA LYS A 275 30.52 -0.76 -31.26
C LYS A 275 31.65 0.26 -31.15
N LEU A 276 31.37 1.42 -30.55
CA LEU A 276 32.32 2.44 -30.02
C LEU A 276 31.52 3.74 -29.74
N LYS A 277 30.87 3.87 -28.56
CA LYS A 277 30.42 5.14 -27.91
C LYS A 277 29.52 4.95 -26.66
N VAL A 278 29.95 4.21 -25.62
CA VAL A 278 29.31 4.28 -24.28
C VAL A 278 30.30 4.15 -23.11
N GLU A 279 31.61 4.37 -23.31
CA GLU A 279 32.63 4.26 -22.24
C GLU A 279 33.15 5.63 -21.74
N GLU A 280 32.47 6.73 -22.07
CA GLU A 280 32.99 8.10 -21.87
C GLU A 280 32.07 9.03 -21.07
N ILE A 281 31.31 8.51 -20.09
CA ILE A 281 30.48 9.32 -19.17
C ILE A 281 30.75 9.04 -17.68
N GLU A 282 31.26 7.86 -17.29
CA GLU A 282 31.51 7.50 -15.87
C GLU A 282 32.87 7.97 -15.29
N LYS A 283 33.56 8.93 -15.94
CA LYS A 283 34.80 9.53 -15.42
C LYS A 283 34.75 11.05 -15.40
N ARG A 284 33.82 11.62 -14.61
CA ARG A 284 33.79 13.05 -14.21
C ARG A 284 32.74 13.33 -13.11
N ARG A 285 33.02 12.90 -11.86
CA ARG A 285 32.48 13.51 -10.61
C ARG A 285 33.04 12.86 -9.33
N ASP A 286 34.37 12.80 -9.25
CA ASP A 286 35.06 12.66 -7.96
C ASP A 286 36.18 13.70 -7.90
N THR A 287 36.03 14.70 -7.02
CA THR A 287 37.07 15.40 -6.21
C THR A 287 36.57 16.77 -5.73
N SER A 288 36.82 17.06 -4.45
CA SER A 288 36.52 18.31 -3.71
C SER A 288 35.02 18.62 -3.49
N ASN A 289 34.59 19.10 -2.31
CA ASN A 289 35.34 19.80 -1.27
C ASN A 289 34.97 19.38 0.17
N ASP A 290 35.98 19.29 1.04
CA ASP A 290 35.86 19.07 2.48
C ASP A 290 36.04 20.40 3.23
N LYS A 291 35.08 20.78 4.08
CA LYS A 291 35.25 21.84 5.10
C LYS A 291 34.41 21.59 6.36
N LYS A 292 35.10 21.33 7.47
CA LYS A 292 34.57 21.27 8.85
C LYS A 292 34.06 22.62 9.38
N ARG A 293 33.07 22.57 10.29
CA ARG A 293 32.95 23.23 11.63
C ARG A 293 31.46 23.52 11.97
N PRO A 294 31.09 23.73 13.24
CA PRO A 294 31.28 22.89 14.42
C PRO A 294 29.92 22.61 15.13
N ASN A 295 29.93 21.98 16.32
CA ASN A 295 28.75 21.84 17.17
C ASN A 295 28.30 23.19 17.75
N GLU A 296 27.00 23.35 17.99
CA GLU A 296 26.44 24.13 19.10
C GLU A 296 25.05 23.56 19.47
N ASP A 297 24.76 23.52 20.77
CA ASP A 297 23.51 23.00 21.35
C ASP A 297 22.39 24.05 21.28
N GLY A 298 21.12 23.62 21.27
CA GLY A 298 19.96 24.53 21.30
C GLY A 298 18.63 23.79 21.35
N ASP A 299 17.92 23.93 22.47
CA ASP A 299 16.67 23.22 22.77
C ASP A 299 15.43 23.77 22.05
N ASN A 300 14.34 22.98 22.17
CA ASN A 300 12.98 23.19 21.67
C ASN A 300 12.40 24.60 21.90
N GLU A 301 11.50 25.02 20.99
CA GLU A 301 10.06 25.11 21.31
C GLU A 301 9.21 25.15 20.02
N TYR A 302 8.01 24.56 20.08
CA TYR A 302 6.96 24.68 19.06
C TYR A 302 5.76 25.36 19.74
N ASP A 303 5.51 26.63 19.40
CA ASP A 303 4.35 27.36 19.92
C ASP A 303 3.05 26.85 19.26
N ASP A 304 2.08 26.50 20.11
CA ASP A 304 0.71 26.12 19.77
C ASP A 304 -0.21 27.32 20.07
N ASP A 305 -0.61 28.05 19.02
CA ASP A 305 -1.53 29.19 19.12
C ASP A 305 -2.91 28.81 18.55
N ASN A 306 -3.72 28.16 19.39
CA ASN A 306 -5.18 28.26 19.28
C ASN A 306 -5.65 29.30 20.30
N SER A 307 -6.33 30.35 19.84
CA SER A 307 -7.09 31.26 20.70
C SER A 307 -8.57 30.94 20.60
N ASP A 308 -9.18 30.70 21.77
CA ASP A 308 -10.63 30.53 21.92
C ASP A 308 -11.37 31.88 21.77
N ASP A 309 -12.59 31.84 21.24
CA ASP A 309 -13.59 32.91 21.42
C ASP A 309 -14.53 32.51 22.57
N GLU A 310 -14.67 33.39 23.57
CA GLU A 310 -15.46 33.13 24.78
C GLU A 310 -16.99 33.34 24.60
N ALA A 311 -17.73 32.50 25.33
CA ALA A 311 -18.95 32.78 26.10
C ALA A 311 -20.05 33.73 25.57
N GLU A 312 -21.28 33.20 25.49
CA GLU A 312 -22.43 33.87 26.11
C GLU A 312 -23.19 32.91 27.04
N GLU A 313 -23.49 33.39 28.24
CA GLU A 313 -24.22 32.68 29.30
C GLU A 313 -25.64 33.24 29.40
N SER A 314 -26.68 32.39 29.46
CA SER A 314 -28.00 32.83 29.92
C SER A 314 -28.84 31.74 30.63
N GLN A 315 -28.81 31.84 31.95
CA GLN A 315 -29.95 31.77 32.89
C GLN A 315 -30.93 30.57 32.86
N SER A 316 -31.02 29.94 34.04
CA SER A 316 -32.03 28.96 34.45
C SER A 316 -33.41 29.56 34.73
N LYS A 317 -34.44 28.70 34.82
CA LYS A 317 -35.64 28.83 35.68
C LYS A 317 -36.46 27.53 35.75
N ASP A 318 -36.89 27.18 36.96
CA ASP A 318 -38.22 26.65 37.39
C ASP A 318 -38.86 25.42 36.68
N ALA A 319 -39.58 24.49 37.33
CA ALA A 319 -39.86 24.19 38.75
C ALA A 319 -40.47 22.75 38.89
N GLU A 320 -40.96 22.41 40.10
CA GLU A 320 -41.30 21.07 40.62
C GLU A 320 -42.60 20.38 40.12
N SER A 321 -42.68 19.07 40.43
CA SER A 321 -43.89 18.23 40.60
C SER A 321 -44.75 17.90 39.36
N GLY A 322 -45.45 16.76 39.23
CA GLY A 322 -45.54 15.58 40.11
C GLY A 322 -46.98 15.23 40.52
N ASN A 323 -47.68 14.35 39.78
CA ASN A 323 -48.74 13.47 40.32
C ASN A 323 -49.12 12.29 39.38
N ASP A 324 -49.76 11.27 39.95
CA ASP A 324 -50.29 10.07 39.31
C ASP A 324 -51.48 10.30 38.36
N GLY A 325 -51.67 9.35 37.43
CA GLY A 325 -52.84 9.25 36.54
C GLY A 325 -52.90 7.90 35.82
N ASN A 326 -53.54 6.90 36.45
CA ASN A 326 -53.67 5.54 35.92
C ASN A 326 -55.02 5.35 35.19
N GLU A 327 -55.01 5.19 33.87
CA GLU A 327 -56.16 4.69 33.10
C GLU A 327 -55.77 3.57 32.11
N ASN A 328 -56.76 2.74 31.79
CA ASN A 328 -56.57 1.35 31.41
C ASN A 328 -56.64 1.11 29.88
N MET A 329 -55.90 0.10 29.43
CA MET A 329 -56.13 -0.73 28.24
C MET A 329 -56.63 -0.08 26.94
N ASN A 330 -55.78 -0.16 25.89
CA ASN A 330 -56.24 -0.89 24.71
C ASN A 330 -55.12 -1.63 23.96
N SER A 331 -55.47 -2.75 23.34
CA SER A 331 -54.50 -3.73 22.82
C SER A 331 -54.18 -3.55 21.34
N SER A 332 -52.90 -3.43 21.00
CA SER A 332 -52.39 -3.79 19.67
C SER A 332 -50.99 -4.43 19.78
N SER A 333 -50.92 -5.73 19.52
CA SER A 333 -49.70 -6.54 19.63
C SER A 333 -48.78 -6.34 18.42
N GLU A 334 -48.12 -5.18 18.38
CA GLU A 334 -46.97 -4.99 17.50
C GLU A 334 -45.85 -5.97 17.89
N LYS A 335 -45.58 -6.93 17.00
CA LYS A 335 -44.38 -7.76 17.09
C LYS A 335 -43.18 -6.85 16.91
N LYS A 336 -42.56 -6.43 18.02
CA LYS A 336 -41.19 -5.90 17.99
C LYS A 336 -40.27 -6.98 17.42
N GLU A 337 -40.02 -6.90 16.11
CA GLU A 337 -38.95 -7.66 15.48
C GLU A 337 -37.66 -7.31 16.23
N LYS A 338 -37.05 -8.32 16.85
CA LYS A 338 -35.72 -8.16 17.43
C LYS A 338 -34.80 -7.79 16.26
N PRO A 339 -34.02 -6.68 16.35
CA PRO A 339 -33.14 -6.30 15.26
C PRO A 339 -32.22 -7.47 14.93
N ALA A 340 -32.30 -7.96 13.69
CA ALA A 340 -31.50 -9.08 13.26
C ALA A 340 -30.03 -8.72 13.45
N PHE A 341 -29.33 -9.49 14.29
CA PHE A 341 -27.92 -9.28 14.58
C PHE A 341 -27.13 -9.57 13.30
N LYS A 342 -26.90 -8.55 12.46
CA LYS A 342 -26.16 -8.66 11.22
C LYS A 342 -24.80 -9.26 11.56
N ARG A 343 -24.54 -10.48 11.06
CA ARG A 343 -23.26 -11.15 11.31
C ARG A 343 -22.17 -10.27 10.72
N MET A 344 -21.18 -9.91 11.52
CA MET A 344 -20.03 -9.14 11.06
C MET A 344 -18.93 -10.10 10.57
N LYS A 345 -18.07 -9.62 9.68
CA LYS A 345 -16.84 -10.30 9.23
C LYS A 345 -15.71 -9.27 9.25
N LYS A 346 -14.46 -9.72 9.45
CA LYS A 346 -13.32 -8.82 9.22
C LYS A 346 -13.18 -8.53 7.72
N GLY A 347 -13.17 -7.25 7.37
CA GLY A 347 -12.90 -6.74 6.03
C GLY A 347 -11.74 -5.75 6.05
N VAL A 348 -11.27 -5.40 4.85
CA VAL A 348 -10.29 -4.32 4.67
C VAL A 348 -11.05 -3.10 4.16
N VAL A 349 -11.02 -2.02 4.94
CA VAL A 349 -11.67 -0.74 4.61
C VAL A 349 -10.60 0.22 4.11
N ILE A 350 -10.90 0.95 3.02
CA ILE A 350 -10.07 2.02 2.47
C ILE A 350 -10.63 3.35 2.95
N ASP A 351 -9.77 4.25 3.44
CA ASP A 351 -10.15 5.60 3.85
C ASP A 351 -9.03 6.63 3.55
N HIS A 352 -9.35 7.91 3.62
CA HIS A 352 -8.46 9.03 3.29
C HIS A 352 -8.38 10.01 4.48
N ILE A 353 -8.03 9.47 5.63
CA ILE A 353 -7.98 10.17 6.92
C ILE A 353 -6.57 10.71 7.25
N ASP A 354 -6.54 11.66 8.17
CA ASP A 354 -5.27 12.08 8.80
C ASP A 354 -4.83 11.01 9.80
N ILE A 355 -3.55 10.63 9.74
CA ILE A 355 -2.86 9.67 10.60
C ILE A 355 -1.59 10.26 11.23
N ILE A 356 -1.30 11.55 10.99
CA ILE A 356 -0.26 12.30 11.72
C ILE A 356 -0.75 12.56 13.16
N GLY A 357 -2.00 13.01 13.32
CA GLY A 357 -2.56 13.35 14.63
C GLY A 357 -2.89 12.14 15.52
N GLU A 358 -2.68 12.30 16.84
CA GLU A 358 -2.98 11.28 17.87
C GLU A 358 -4.45 10.80 17.88
N LYS A 359 -5.39 11.59 17.34
CA LYS A 359 -6.81 11.22 17.22
C LYS A 359 -7.03 9.92 16.45
N PHE A 360 -6.19 9.63 15.44
CA PHE A 360 -6.24 8.34 14.75
C PHE A 360 -5.76 7.21 15.66
N TRP A 361 -4.58 7.35 16.24
CA TRP A 361 -3.90 6.31 17.03
C TRP A 361 -4.58 5.99 18.37
N THR A 362 -5.24 6.97 18.99
CA THR A 362 -6.02 6.80 20.23
C THR A 362 -7.43 6.29 19.99
N GLY A 363 -7.99 6.57 18.80
CA GLY A 363 -9.32 6.13 18.38
C GLY A 363 -9.27 4.88 17.50
N ARG A 364 -9.52 5.08 16.19
CA ARG A 364 -9.72 3.99 15.22
C ARG A 364 -8.48 3.09 15.03
N GLY A 365 -7.29 3.67 15.14
CA GLY A 365 -6.00 2.98 15.05
C GLY A 365 -5.53 2.29 16.34
N ALA A 366 -6.23 2.46 17.47
CA ALA A 366 -5.77 1.95 18.76
C ALA A 366 -5.53 0.43 18.78
N TYR A 367 -6.28 -0.35 17.98
CA TYR A 367 -6.09 -1.80 17.88
C TYR A 367 -4.76 -2.21 17.23
N ILE A 368 -4.13 -1.32 16.44
CA ILE A 368 -2.87 -1.57 15.72
C ILE A 368 -1.71 -1.65 16.71
N LEU A 369 -1.73 -0.77 17.71
CA LEU A 369 -0.69 -0.63 18.73
C LEU A 369 -1.01 -1.44 20.00
N ALA A 370 -2.29 -1.80 20.20
CA ALA A 370 -2.75 -2.52 21.39
C ALA A 370 -1.91 -3.80 21.68
N PRO A 371 -1.53 -4.05 22.96
CA PRO A 371 -0.81 -5.25 23.33
C PRO A 371 -1.64 -6.49 23.00
N GLU A 372 -1.05 -7.44 22.28
CA GLU A 372 -1.77 -8.59 21.78
C GLU A 372 -2.37 -9.42 22.93
N LYS A 373 -3.68 -9.66 22.84
CA LYS A 373 -4.38 -10.57 23.76
C LYS A 373 -3.75 -11.95 23.63
N LYS A 374 -2.95 -12.37 24.62
CA LYS A 374 -2.33 -13.70 24.69
C LYS A 374 -3.35 -14.75 24.27
N LYS A 375 -3.12 -15.41 23.12
CA LYS A 375 -3.91 -16.59 22.73
C LYS A 375 -3.88 -17.54 23.93
N LYS A 376 -5.03 -17.82 24.53
CA LYS A 376 -5.13 -18.88 25.54
C LYS A 376 -4.64 -20.16 24.86
N MET A 377 -3.45 -20.63 25.25
CA MET A 377 -3.00 -21.96 24.83
C MET A 377 -4.05 -22.93 25.34
N ARG A 378 -4.81 -23.52 24.41
CA ARG A 378 -5.59 -24.72 24.70
C ARG A 378 -4.55 -25.79 25.02
N SER A 379 -4.40 -26.10 26.30
CA SER A 379 -3.77 -27.35 26.73
C SER A 379 -4.46 -28.49 25.97
N LYS A 380 -3.69 -29.22 25.18
CA LYS A 380 -4.12 -30.51 24.61
C LYS A 380 -4.07 -31.57 25.70
#